data_AF-A0A2G9Y1U1-F1
#
_entry.id   AF-A0A2G9Y1U1-F1
#
_cell.length_a   1.000
_cell.length_b   1.000
_cell.length_c   1.000
_cell.angle_alpha   90.00
_cell.angle_beta   90.00
_cell.angle_gamma   90.00
#
_symmetry.space_group_name_H-M   'P 1'
#
loop_
_entity.id
_entity.type
_entity.pdbx_description
1 polymer ?
#
loop_
_entity_poly.entity_id
_entity_poly.type
_entity_poly.pdbx_seq_one_letter_code
_entity_poly.pdbx_strand_id
1 'polypeptide(L)'
;WFNEKEDKFKIILAWALASGLGVFMGRAFYGHYFIQVVPALAILAGYSLLKIAGSNWRLVLLAFLALIFSMDLFSRISFGLLSPELISQKKYGINNFVVAGQVAEFIKQKTLPKDRLFIWGAEPEVYFYSQRAAASHYIYYYPLLYKDKKSQQARLALLTELKEAPPEYIIWVEPRVVYGPLLNYVKAGYNYLASFGRWQIWRRKRIK
;
A
#
# COMPACT_ATOMS: atom_id res chain seq x y z
N TRP A 1 -42.98 -9.86 -19.37
CA TRP A 1 -42.50 -10.88 -18.42
C TRP A 1 -41.13 -11.31 -18.88
N PHE A 2 -40.08 -10.81 -18.24
CA PHE A 2 -38.73 -11.03 -18.72
C PHE A 2 -38.31 -12.49 -18.58
N ASN A 3 -37.46 -12.94 -19.52
CA ASN A 3 -36.84 -14.25 -19.44
C ASN A 3 -35.75 -14.20 -18.35
N GLU A 4 -36.08 -14.65 -17.14
CA GLU A 4 -35.28 -14.48 -15.92
C GLU A 4 -33.80 -14.88 -16.07
N LYS A 5 -33.50 -15.89 -16.90
CA LYS A 5 -32.12 -16.33 -17.18
C LYS A 5 -31.36 -15.36 -18.07
N GLU A 6 -32.04 -14.74 -19.03
CA GLU A 6 -31.46 -13.77 -19.96
C GLU A 6 -31.14 -12.47 -19.22
N ASP A 7 -32.00 -12.06 -18.30
CA ASP A 7 -31.80 -10.89 -17.45
C ASP A 7 -30.61 -11.05 -16.50
N LYS A 8 -30.49 -12.21 -15.84
CA LYS A 8 -29.35 -12.50 -14.96
C LYS A 8 -28.02 -12.43 -15.70
N PHE A 9 -27.95 -12.99 -16.92
CA PHE A 9 -26.76 -12.91 -17.76
C PHE A 9 -26.42 -11.46 -18.13
N LYS A 10 -27.42 -10.67 -18.57
CA LYS A 10 -27.25 -9.25 -18.91
C LYS A 10 -26.74 -8.45 -17.71
N ILE A 11 -27.23 -8.71 -16.50
CA ILE A 11 -26.76 -8.05 -15.27
C ILE A 11 -25.28 -8.37 -15.01
N ILE A 12 -24.88 -9.64 -15.09
CA ILE A 12 -23.50 -10.04 -14.83
C ILE A 12 -22.56 -9.48 -15.91
N LEU A 13 -23.00 -9.47 -17.18
CA LEU A 13 -22.24 -8.84 -18.27
C LEU A 13 -22.10 -7.33 -18.06
N ALA A 14 -23.18 -6.65 -17.69
CA ALA A 14 -23.15 -5.22 -17.37
C ALA A 14 -22.21 -4.94 -16.19
N TRP A 15 -22.19 -5.80 -15.17
CA TRP A 15 -21.24 -5.71 -14.07
C TRP A 15 -19.79 -5.87 -14.55
N ALA A 16 -19.49 -6.90 -15.36
CA ALA A 16 -18.15 -7.10 -15.92
C ALA A 16 -17.68 -5.89 -16.72
N LEU A 17 -18.55 -5.33 -17.57
CA LEU A 17 -18.26 -4.14 -18.37
C LEU A 17 -18.06 -2.90 -17.50
N ALA A 18 -18.93 -2.65 -16.53
CA ALA A 18 -18.82 -1.50 -15.62
C ALA A 18 -17.54 -1.58 -14.77
N SER A 19 -17.23 -2.75 -14.22
CA SER A 19 -15.99 -3.01 -13.50
C SER A 19 -14.76 -2.85 -14.40
N GLY A 20 -14.84 -3.30 -15.65
CA GLY A 20 -13.81 -3.10 -16.65
C GLY A 20 -13.56 -1.62 -16.93
N LEU A 21 -14.63 -0.85 -17.20
CA LEU A 21 -14.57 0.61 -17.36
C LEU A 21 -13.95 1.29 -16.14
N GLY A 22 -14.29 0.83 -14.94
CA GLY A 22 -13.69 1.32 -13.70
C GLY A 22 -12.16 1.19 -13.66
N VAL A 23 -11.59 0.13 -14.24
CA VAL A 23 -10.12 -0.02 -14.35
C VAL A 23 -9.53 1.07 -15.24
N PHE A 24 -10.20 1.40 -16.35
CA PHE A 24 -9.75 2.44 -17.27
C PHE A 24 -9.82 3.85 -16.68
N MET A 25 -10.78 4.12 -15.80
CA MET A 25 -10.94 5.45 -15.18
C MET A 25 -9.71 5.87 -14.36
N GLY A 26 -9.00 4.92 -13.75
CA GLY A 26 -7.79 5.20 -12.97
C GLY A 26 -6.57 5.62 -13.80
N ARG A 27 -6.60 5.42 -15.12
CA ARG A 27 -5.49 5.70 -16.08
C ARG A 27 -4.14 5.06 -15.71
N ALA A 28 -4.15 4.10 -14.79
CA ALA A 28 -3.00 3.31 -14.37
C ALA A 28 -3.47 1.85 -14.23
N PHE A 29 -2.72 0.91 -14.80
CA PHE A 29 -3.14 -0.49 -14.90
C PHE A 29 -2.38 -1.38 -13.92
N TYR A 30 -2.52 -1.10 -12.62
CA TYR A 30 -1.95 -1.97 -11.61
C TYR A 30 -2.76 -3.27 -11.50
N GLY A 31 -2.09 -4.40 -11.30
CA GLY A 31 -2.76 -5.70 -11.24
C GLY A 31 -3.90 -5.78 -10.22
N HIS A 32 -3.77 -5.08 -9.09
CA HIS A 32 -4.81 -5.05 -8.06
C HIS A 32 -6.06 -4.26 -8.47
N TYR A 33 -6.02 -3.41 -9.49
CA TYR A 33 -7.23 -2.73 -10.00
C TYR A 33 -8.16 -3.71 -10.72
N PHE A 34 -7.62 -4.77 -11.30
CA PHE A 34 -8.41 -5.79 -11.99
C PHE A 34 -9.20 -6.69 -11.03
N ILE A 35 -8.95 -6.62 -9.72
CA ILE A 35 -9.64 -7.45 -8.72
C ILE A 35 -11.17 -7.25 -8.75
N GLN A 36 -11.62 -6.05 -9.13
CA GLN A 36 -13.05 -5.74 -9.23
C GLN A 36 -13.73 -6.42 -10.44
N VAL A 37 -12.96 -6.81 -11.46
CA VAL A 37 -13.47 -7.47 -12.68
C VAL A 37 -13.54 -8.99 -12.49
N VAL A 38 -12.66 -9.53 -11.64
CA VAL A 38 -12.48 -10.98 -11.42
C VAL A 38 -13.79 -11.70 -11.08
N PRO A 39 -14.64 -11.24 -10.14
CA PRO A 39 -15.85 -11.98 -9.76
C PRO A 39 -16.84 -12.12 -10.92
N ALA A 40 -17.07 -11.04 -11.67
CA ALA A 40 -18.01 -11.05 -12.80
C ALA A 40 -17.52 -12.00 -13.92
N LEU A 41 -16.23 -11.92 -14.26
CA LEU A 41 -15.63 -12.82 -15.25
C LEU A 41 -15.62 -14.28 -14.78
N ALA A 42 -15.39 -14.54 -13.50
CA ALA A 42 -15.44 -15.90 -12.94
C ALA A 42 -16.83 -16.53 -13.11
N ILE A 43 -17.89 -15.74 -12.85
CA ILE A 43 -19.27 -16.21 -13.04
C ILE A 43 -19.59 -16.43 -14.52
N LEU A 44 -19.20 -15.50 -15.41
CA LEU A 44 -19.40 -15.64 -16.86
C LEU A 44 -18.64 -16.84 -17.41
N ALA A 45 -17.41 -17.07 -16.96
CA ALA A 45 -16.61 -18.23 -17.33
C ALA A 45 -17.28 -19.52 -16.86
N GLY A 46 -17.73 -19.59 -15.61
CA GLY A 46 -18.47 -20.75 -15.09
C GLY A 46 -19.75 -21.03 -15.87
N TYR A 47 -20.55 -20.00 -16.17
CA TYR A 47 -21.75 -20.13 -16.98
C TYR A 47 -21.46 -20.64 -18.41
N SER A 48 -20.41 -20.11 -19.03
CA SER A 48 -19.98 -20.51 -20.38
C SER A 48 -19.48 -21.96 -20.38
N LEU A 49 -18.76 -22.36 -19.34
CA LEU A 49 -18.27 -23.72 -19.15
C LEU A 49 -19.42 -24.72 -19.07
N LEU A 50 -20.47 -24.41 -18.29
CA LEU A 50 -21.66 -25.26 -18.18
C LEU A 50 -22.38 -25.43 -19.53
N LYS A 51 -22.42 -24.36 -20.35
CA LYS A 51 -23.02 -24.42 -21.69
C LYS A 51 -22.19 -25.26 -22.67
N ILE A 52 -20.87 -25.07 -22.69
CA ILE A 52 -19.97 -25.73 -23.64
C ILE A 52 -19.77 -27.20 -23.28
N ALA A 53 -19.59 -27.51 -21.99
CA ALA A 53 -19.30 -28.86 -21.55
C ALA A 53 -20.51 -29.80 -21.58
N GLY A 54 -21.74 -29.26 -21.69
CA GLY A 54 -22.97 -30.06 -21.73
C GLY A 54 -23.04 -31.05 -20.57
N SER A 55 -23.32 -32.32 -20.86
CA SER A 55 -23.38 -33.39 -19.85
C SER A 55 -22.04 -33.67 -19.15
N ASN A 56 -20.90 -33.25 -19.73
CA ASN A 56 -19.55 -33.48 -19.21
C ASN A 56 -19.06 -32.35 -18.28
N TRP A 57 -19.90 -31.39 -17.92
CA TRP A 57 -19.50 -30.21 -17.13
C TRP A 57 -18.79 -30.54 -15.81
N ARG A 58 -19.13 -31.67 -15.17
CA ARG A 58 -18.46 -32.12 -13.94
C ARG A 58 -16.99 -32.47 -14.17
N LEU A 59 -16.67 -33.16 -15.27
CA LEU A 59 -15.29 -33.50 -15.61
C LEU A 59 -14.47 -32.26 -15.97
N VAL A 60 -15.06 -31.34 -16.72
CA VAL A 60 -14.41 -30.08 -17.08
C VAL A 60 -14.20 -29.19 -15.85
N LEU A 61 -15.19 -29.11 -14.95
CA LEU A 61 -15.04 -28.42 -13.67
C LEU A 61 -13.95 -29.06 -12.82
N LEU A 62 -13.89 -30.39 -12.71
CA LEU A 62 -12.85 -31.09 -11.97
C LEU A 62 -11.46 -30.85 -12.55
N ALA A 63 -11.29 -30.86 -13.87
CA ALA A 63 -10.03 -30.54 -14.53
C ALA A 63 -9.62 -29.06 -14.27
N PHE A 64 -10.57 -28.14 -14.33
CA PHE A 64 -10.34 -26.73 -14.07
C PHE A 64 -9.99 -26.45 -12.60
N LEU A 65 -10.70 -27.10 -11.67
CA LEU A 65 -10.38 -27.06 -10.25
C LEU A 65 -9.01 -27.68 -9.99
N ALA A 66 -8.69 -28.84 -10.59
CA ALA A 66 -7.37 -29.47 -10.45
C ALA A 66 -6.25 -28.54 -10.95
N LEU A 67 -6.46 -27.83 -12.06
CA LEU A 67 -5.53 -26.82 -12.57
C LEU A 67 -5.37 -25.65 -11.59
N ILE A 68 -6.48 -25.07 -11.12
CA ILE A 68 -6.45 -23.98 -10.13
C ILE A 68 -5.74 -24.44 -8.86
N PHE A 69 -6.10 -25.58 -8.31
CA PHE A 69 -5.46 -26.13 -7.12
C PHE A 69 -3.99 -26.44 -7.36
N SER A 70 -3.57 -26.90 -8.54
CA SER A 70 -2.14 -27.10 -8.83
C SER A 70 -1.36 -25.77 -8.85
N MET A 71 -1.94 -24.70 -9.40
CA MET A 71 -1.32 -23.37 -9.44
C MET A 71 -1.35 -22.69 -8.07
N ASP A 72 -2.49 -22.80 -7.37
CA ASP A 72 -2.72 -22.21 -6.06
C ASP A 72 -1.90 -22.92 -4.99
N LEU A 73 -1.83 -24.26 -4.98
CA LEU A 73 -0.97 -25.03 -4.08
C LEU A 73 0.51 -24.68 -4.30
N PHE A 74 0.95 -24.55 -5.56
CA PHE A 74 2.32 -24.11 -5.87
C PHE A 74 2.62 -22.71 -5.31
N SER A 75 1.65 -21.78 -5.40
CA SER A 75 1.81 -20.44 -4.85
C SER A 75 1.72 -20.41 -3.32
N ARG A 76 0.82 -21.19 -2.71
CA ARG A 76 0.44 -21.17 -1.29
C ARG A 76 1.24 -22.06 -0.39
N ILE A 77 1.94 -23.09 -0.89
CA ILE A 77 2.98 -23.77 -0.11
C ILE A 77 3.95 -22.73 0.46
N SER A 78 4.19 -21.63 -0.26
CA SER A 78 5.00 -20.52 0.27
C SER A 78 4.28 -19.55 1.21
N PHE A 79 2.95 -19.48 1.25
CA PHE A 79 2.20 -18.59 2.16
C PHE A 79 1.69 -19.28 3.43
N GLY A 80 1.48 -20.60 3.41
CA GLY A 80 1.06 -21.37 4.59
C GLY A 80 2.22 -21.85 5.47
N LEU A 81 3.44 -21.89 4.93
CA LEU A 81 4.64 -22.38 5.63
C LEU A 81 5.58 -21.28 6.11
N LEU A 82 5.44 -20.06 5.60
CA LEU A 82 6.30 -18.93 5.95
C LEU A 82 5.62 -18.04 6.99
N SER A 83 6.43 -17.42 7.85
CA SER A 83 5.91 -16.40 8.77
C SER A 83 5.41 -15.17 7.98
N PRO A 84 4.48 -14.36 8.55
CA PRO A 84 4.02 -13.13 7.93
C PRO A 84 5.16 -12.19 7.51
N GLU A 85 6.24 -12.14 8.28
CA GLU A 85 7.44 -11.35 8.00
C GLU A 85 8.14 -11.86 6.74
N LEU A 86 8.39 -13.16 6.64
CA LEU A 86 9.04 -13.76 5.47
C LEU A 86 8.20 -13.58 4.21
N ILE A 87 6.87 -13.73 4.32
CA ILE A 87 5.93 -13.44 3.24
C ILE A 87 6.06 -11.98 2.79
N SER A 88 6.06 -11.06 3.75
CA SER A 88 6.18 -9.63 3.50
C SER A 88 7.53 -9.29 2.85
N GLN A 89 8.63 -9.86 3.33
CA GLN A 89 9.95 -9.67 2.74
C GLN A 89 10.06 -10.24 1.33
N LYS A 90 9.48 -11.40 1.07
CA LYS A 90 9.47 -12.00 -0.28
C LYS A 90 8.66 -11.17 -1.26
N LYS A 91 7.54 -10.59 -0.82
CA LYS A 91 6.64 -9.80 -1.66
C LYS A 91 7.10 -8.36 -1.86
N TYR A 92 7.55 -7.72 -0.80
CA TYR A 92 7.83 -6.28 -0.77
C TYR A 92 9.31 -5.96 -0.62
N GLY A 93 10.14 -6.90 -0.17
CA GLY A 93 11.56 -6.70 0.11
C GLY A 93 11.87 -6.48 1.59
N ILE A 94 13.14 -6.67 1.94
CA ILE A 94 13.61 -6.75 3.34
C ILE A 94 13.49 -5.40 4.08
N ASN A 95 13.63 -4.27 3.37
CA ASN A 95 13.72 -2.93 3.95
C ASN A 95 12.39 -2.16 3.99
N ASN A 96 11.24 -2.83 3.96
CA ASN A 96 9.91 -2.20 3.93
C ASN A 96 9.12 -2.52 5.21
N PHE A 97 8.00 -3.24 5.12
CA PHE A 97 7.05 -3.41 6.24
C PHE A 97 7.64 -4.07 7.49
N VAL A 98 8.58 -5.01 7.36
CA VAL A 98 9.23 -5.62 8.54
C VAL A 98 10.07 -4.59 9.30
N VAL A 99 10.80 -3.75 8.58
CA VAL A 99 11.58 -2.66 9.18
C VAL A 99 10.67 -1.59 9.79
N ALA A 100 9.53 -1.30 9.16
CA ALA A 100 8.54 -0.36 9.69
C ALA A 100 8.09 -0.74 11.12
N GLY A 101 7.86 -2.03 11.39
CA GLY A 101 7.53 -2.52 12.74
C GLY A 101 8.66 -2.29 13.75
N GLN A 102 9.91 -2.56 13.35
CA GLN A 102 11.09 -2.34 14.21
C GLN A 102 11.30 -0.85 14.53
N VAL A 103 11.17 0.01 13.52
CA VAL A 103 11.26 1.48 13.68
C VAL A 103 10.13 1.98 14.58
N ALA A 104 8.90 1.48 14.40
CA ALA A 104 7.77 1.88 15.23
C ALA A 104 7.99 1.54 16.71
N GLU A 105 8.49 0.33 17.01
CA GLU A 105 8.78 -0.09 18.37
C GLU A 105 9.92 0.75 18.98
N PHE A 106 11.00 0.99 18.22
CA PHE A 106 12.09 1.88 18.63
C PHE A 106 11.57 3.28 19.00
N ILE A 107 10.71 3.85 18.16
CA ILE A 107 10.16 5.19 18.39
C ILE A 107 9.26 5.19 19.61
N LYS A 108 8.37 4.19 19.75
CA LYS A 108 7.43 4.08 20.88
C LYS A 108 8.17 4.07 22.22
N GLN A 109 9.31 3.38 22.31
CA GLN A 109 10.14 3.32 23.52
C GLN A 109 10.91 4.63 23.80
N LYS A 110 11.09 5.50 22.80
CA LYS A 110 11.92 6.72 22.87
C LYS A 110 11.12 8.02 22.86
N THR A 111 9.78 7.93 22.92
CA THR A 111 8.85 9.07 22.83
C THR A 111 7.71 8.92 23.83
N LEU A 112 7.15 10.05 24.25
CA LEU A 112 5.90 10.11 25.01
C LEU A 112 4.70 9.98 24.06
N PRO A 113 3.52 9.53 24.54
CA PRO A 113 2.31 9.41 23.71
C PRO A 113 1.89 10.69 22.99
N LYS A 114 2.21 11.85 23.57
CA LYS A 114 1.90 13.18 23.00
C LYS A 114 2.93 13.67 21.98
N ASP A 115 4.08 13.01 21.87
CA ASP A 115 5.12 13.40 20.92
C ASP A 115 4.66 13.07 19.50
N ARG A 116 5.03 13.94 18.56
CA ARG A 116 4.68 13.82 17.15
C ARG A 116 5.88 13.41 16.33
N LEU A 117 5.62 12.68 15.25
CA LEU A 117 6.62 12.20 14.31
C LEU A 117 6.37 12.80 12.94
N PHE A 118 7.41 12.89 12.11
CA PHE A 118 7.23 13.10 10.68
C PHE A 118 8.00 12.05 9.89
N ILE A 119 7.38 11.53 8.84
CA ILE A 119 7.96 10.49 7.99
C ILE A 119 8.08 11.07 6.57
N TRP A 120 9.31 11.21 6.10
CA TRP A 120 9.58 11.45 4.69
C TRP A 120 9.67 10.10 3.98
N GLY A 121 8.53 9.59 3.56
CA GLY A 121 8.37 8.25 3.00
C GLY A 121 6.93 7.92 2.60
N ALA A 122 6.70 6.68 2.17
CA ALA A 122 5.39 6.11 1.88
C ALA A 122 4.91 5.15 2.98
N GLU A 123 5.43 5.27 4.19
CA GLU A 123 5.25 4.30 5.28
C GLU A 123 4.48 4.88 6.49
N PRO A 124 3.20 5.30 6.29
CA PRO A 124 2.38 5.85 7.36
C PRO A 124 2.02 4.82 8.44
N GLU A 125 2.18 3.52 8.18
CA GLU A 125 1.92 2.45 9.15
C GLU A 125 2.75 2.59 10.43
N VAL A 126 3.91 3.27 10.37
CA VAL A 126 4.72 3.56 11.56
C VAL A 126 3.99 4.45 12.56
N TYR A 127 3.17 5.42 12.10
CA TYR A 127 2.34 6.23 13.02
C TYR A 127 1.38 5.35 13.81
N PHE A 128 0.76 4.39 13.12
CA PHE A 128 -0.18 3.45 13.72
C PHE A 128 0.51 2.50 14.71
N TYR A 129 1.58 1.82 14.30
CA TYR A 129 2.29 0.87 15.15
C TYR A 129 2.97 1.53 16.36
N SER A 130 3.53 2.72 16.18
CA SER A 130 4.16 3.46 17.29
C SER A 130 3.15 4.14 18.20
N GLN A 131 1.88 4.25 17.77
CA GLN A 131 0.84 5.03 18.43
C GLN A 131 1.27 6.48 18.64
N ARG A 132 1.78 7.12 17.58
CA ARG A 132 2.20 8.52 17.58
C ARG A 132 1.56 9.27 16.44
N ALA A 133 1.07 10.47 16.74
CA ALA A 133 0.45 11.32 15.74
C ALA A 133 1.48 11.89 14.77
N ALA A 134 1.08 12.07 13.51
CA ALA A 134 1.87 12.79 12.52
C ALA A 134 1.97 14.27 12.89
N ALA A 135 3.11 14.90 12.64
CA ALA A 135 3.33 16.33 12.83
C ALA A 135 2.71 17.20 11.73
N SER A 136 2.31 16.59 10.62
CA SER A 136 1.70 17.23 9.46
C SER A 136 0.52 16.39 8.96
N HIS A 137 -0.44 17.00 8.25
CA HIS A 137 -1.48 16.24 7.55
C HIS A 137 -0.95 15.50 6.31
N TYR A 138 0.27 15.81 5.84
CA TYR A 138 0.95 15.04 4.81
C TYR A 138 1.60 13.78 5.42
N ILE A 139 0.79 12.74 5.63
CA ILE A 139 1.24 11.48 6.26
C ILE A 139 2.07 10.58 5.33
N TYR A 140 2.18 10.91 4.05
CA TYR A 140 3.00 10.20 3.06
C TYR A 140 3.45 11.16 1.94
N TYR A 141 4.59 10.89 1.31
CA TYR A 141 5.29 11.88 0.49
C TYR A 141 4.79 12.08 -0.95
N TYR A 142 3.94 11.20 -1.52
CA TYR A 142 3.63 11.22 -2.97
C TYR A 142 3.02 12.53 -3.45
N PRO A 143 2.06 13.15 -2.72
CA PRO A 143 1.51 14.46 -3.09
C PRO A 143 2.54 15.60 -3.12
N LEU A 144 3.75 15.37 -2.60
CA LEU A 144 4.83 16.35 -2.52
C LEU A 144 5.87 16.17 -3.63
N LEU A 145 5.79 15.07 -4.40
CA LEU A 145 6.84 14.71 -5.36
C LEU A 145 6.64 15.34 -6.74
N TYR A 146 5.42 15.74 -7.10
CA TYR A 146 5.17 16.26 -8.45
C TYR A 146 5.76 17.67 -8.65
N LYS A 147 5.97 18.01 -9.92
CA LYS A 147 6.52 19.32 -10.36
C LYS A 147 5.42 20.37 -10.61
N ASP A 148 4.19 20.10 -10.18
CA ASP A 148 3.06 21.02 -10.37
C ASP A 148 2.95 22.07 -9.24
N LYS A 149 2.13 23.10 -9.50
CA LYS A 149 1.88 24.18 -8.52
C LYS A 149 1.29 23.65 -7.21
N LYS A 150 0.42 22.63 -7.29
CA LYS A 150 -0.23 22.03 -6.13
C LYS A 150 0.79 21.36 -5.20
N SER A 151 1.72 20.58 -5.73
CA SER A 151 2.78 19.94 -4.94
C SER A 151 3.79 20.96 -4.41
N GLN A 152 4.03 22.04 -5.15
CA GLN A 152 4.84 23.15 -4.64
C GLN A 152 4.18 23.81 -3.41
N GLN A 153 2.90 24.14 -3.48
CA GLN A 153 2.14 24.67 -2.35
C GLN A 153 2.12 23.69 -1.17
N ALA A 154 1.94 22.40 -1.44
CA ALA A 154 1.94 21.36 -0.43
C ALA A 154 3.30 21.25 0.30
N ARG A 155 4.42 21.33 -0.43
CA ARG A 155 5.77 21.36 0.16
C ARG A 155 6.02 22.58 1.05
N LEU A 156 5.50 23.75 0.65
CA LEU A 156 5.60 24.96 1.47
C LEU A 156 4.75 24.85 2.74
N ALA A 157 3.50 24.39 2.62
CA ALA A 157 2.62 24.15 3.76
C ALA A 157 3.24 23.15 4.75
N LEU A 158 3.78 22.03 4.24
CA LEU A 158 4.51 21.06 5.06
C LEU A 158 5.64 21.72 5.88
N LEU A 159 6.48 22.53 5.23
CA LEU A 159 7.59 23.20 5.95
C LEU A 159 7.09 24.18 7.00
N THR A 160 5.98 24.87 6.75
CA THR A 160 5.35 25.75 7.74
C THR A 160 4.86 24.93 8.94
N GLU A 161 4.09 23.86 8.71
CA GLU A 161 3.59 22.98 9.78
C GLU A 161 4.72 22.39 10.64
N LEU A 162 5.81 21.93 10.01
CA LEU A 162 6.97 21.40 10.73
C LEU A 162 7.74 22.47 11.51
N LYS A 163 7.67 23.74 11.12
CA LYS A 163 8.27 24.85 11.88
C LYS A 163 7.40 25.27 13.05
N GLU A 164 6.08 25.32 12.86
CA GLU A 164 5.11 25.71 13.89
C GLU A 164 4.98 24.64 14.98
N ALA A 165 4.98 23.36 14.61
CA ALA A 165 4.91 22.24 15.53
C ALA A 165 6.01 21.20 15.24
N PRO A 166 7.28 21.47 15.63
CA PRO A 166 8.39 20.60 15.29
C PRO A 166 8.24 19.19 15.90
N PRO A 167 8.29 18.11 15.10
CA PRO A 167 8.24 16.75 15.61
C PRO A 167 9.44 16.42 16.51
N GLU A 168 9.28 15.46 17.42
CA GLU A 168 10.42 14.96 18.21
C GLU A 168 11.36 14.12 17.34
N TYR A 169 10.80 13.39 16.36
CA TYR A 169 11.55 12.57 15.41
C TYR A 169 11.12 12.79 13.97
N ILE A 170 12.11 12.79 13.08
CA ILE A 170 11.93 12.70 11.64
C ILE A 170 12.52 11.37 11.17
N ILE A 171 11.70 10.59 10.48
CA ILE A 171 12.08 9.31 9.89
C ILE A 171 12.20 9.53 8.39
N TRP A 172 13.40 9.32 7.87
CA TRP A 172 13.69 9.47 6.45
C TRP A 172 13.82 8.10 5.81
N VAL A 173 12.81 7.69 5.04
CA VAL A 173 12.77 6.36 4.43
C VAL A 173 13.28 6.47 3.01
N GLU A 174 14.51 6.02 2.80
CA GLU A 174 15.18 5.90 1.50
C GLU A 174 15.13 7.13 0.56
N PRO A 175 16.26 7.74 0.18
CA PRO A 175 16.34 9.04 -0.49
C PRO A 175 15.98 9.01 -1.99
N ARG A 176 14.90 8.34 -2.40
CA ARG A 176 14.48 8.31 -3.81
C ARG A 176 14.18 9.70 -4.35
N VAL A 177 13.65 10.58 -3.49
CA VAL A 177 13.43 11.98 -3.82
C VAL A 177 13.89 12.86 -2.67
N VAL A 178 14.90 13.68 -2.95
CA VAL A 178 15.43 14.67 -2.01
C VAL A 178 14.73 16.00 -2.25
N TYR A 179 14.02 16.49 -1.23
CA TYR A 179 13.55 17.87 -1.22
C TYR A 179 14.52 18.72 -0.40
N GLY A 180 15.37 19.49 -1.10
CA GLY A 180 16.48 20.26 -0.50
C GLY A 180 16.09 21.12 0.72
N PRO A 181 15.02 21.94 0.63
CA PRO A 181 14.54 22.73 1.77
C PRO A 181 14.20 21.91 3.01
N LEU A 182 13.55 20.75 2.85
CA LEU A 182 13.28 19.86 3.98
C LEU A 182 14.57 19.25 4.52
N LEU A 183 15.46 18.77 3.66
CA LEU A 183 16.75 18.21 4.09
C LEU A 183 17.57 19.24 4.89
N ASN A 184 17.57 20.51 4.45
CA ASN A 184 18.23 21.60 5.16
C ASN A 184 17.60 21.85 6.53
N TYR A 185 16.26 21.85 6.62
CA TYR A 185 15.54 21.94 7.89
C TYR A 185 15.90 20.79 8.85
N VAL A 186 15.96 19.55 8.35
CA VAL A 186 16.35 18.38 9.16
C VAL A 186 17.79 18.53 9.66
N LYS A 187 18.77 18.82 8.78
CA LYS A 187 20.18 18.96 9.16
C LYS A 187 20.42 20.09 10.16
N ALA A 188 19.67 21.19 10.04
CA ALA A 188 19.76 22.31 10.96
C ALA A 188 19.22 21.95 12.36
N GLY A 189 18.03 21.35 12.43
CA GLY A 189 17.29 21.16 13.68
C GLY A 189 17.40 19.79 14.34
N TYR A 190 17.97 18.78 13.68
CA TYR A 190 17.94 17.39 14.13
C TYR A 190 19.32 16.75 14.10
N ASN A 191 19.57 15.83 15.04
CA ASN A 191 20.73 14.96 15.09
C ASN A 191 20.37 13.60 14.50
N TYR A 192 21.24 13.06 13.65
CA TYR A 192 21.15 11.66 13.25
C TYR A 192 21.32 10.77 14.48
N LEU A 193 20.43 9.80 14.67
CA LEU A 193 20.41 8.93 15.84
C LEU A 193 20.75 7.48 15.50
N ALA A 194 20.10 6.92 14.48
CA ALA A 194 20.23 5.51 14.11
C ALA A 194 19.74 5.27 12.68
N SER A 195 20.05 4.08 12.15
CA SER A 195 19.42 3.58 10.94
C SER A 195 18.92 2.14 11.11
N PHE A 196 17.84 1.84 10.40
CA PHE A 196 17.31 0.49 10.24
C PHE A 196 17.31 0.19 8.75
N GLY A 197 18.39 -0.42 8.26
CA GLY A 197 18.61 -0.58 6.82
C GLY A 197 18.62 0.77 6.09
N ARG A 198 17.63 1.01 5.23
CA ARG A 198 17.49 2.26 4.45
C ARG A 198 16.73 3.38 5.16
N TRP A 199 16.34 3.17 6.41
CA TRP A 199 15.58 4.12 7.21
C TRP A 199 16.52 4.91 8.10
N GLN A 200 16.53 6.23 8.00
CA GLN A 200 17.33 7.09 8.86
C GLN A 200 16.44 7.74 9.91
N ILE A 201 16.83 7.67 11.17
CA ILE A 201 16.10 8.27 12.27
C ILE A 201 16.84 9.51 12.76
N TRP A 202 16.15 10.64 12.72
CA TRP A 202 16.65 11.94 13.12
C TRP A 202 15.87 12.42 14.34
N ARG A 203 16.57 12.81 15.41
CA ARG A 203 15.98 13.31 16.65
C ARG A 203 16.18 14.81 16.77
N ARG A 204 15.13 15.53 17.17
CA ARG A 204 15.19 16.98 17.36
C ARG A 204 16.30 17.37 18.36
N LYS A 205 17.11 18.37 18.01
CA LYS A 205 18.09 18.97 18.92
C LYS A 205 17.33 19.68 20.05
N ARG A 206 17.70 19.40 21.29
CA ARG A 206 17.22 20.20 22.42
C ARG A 206 18.07 21.46 22.51
N ILE A 207 17.44 22.62 22.36
CA ILE A 207 18.07 23.89 22.69
C ILE A 207 18.24 23.88 24.21
N LYS A 208 19.48 24.02 24.68
CA LYS A 208 19.77 24.20 26.11
C LYS A 208 19.29 25.55 26.57
#